data_AF-A0A970V6Z8-F1
#
_entry.id   AF-A0A970V6Z8-F1
#
_cell.length_a   1.000
_cell.length_b   1.000
_cell.length_c   1.000
_cell.angle_alpha   90.00
_cell.angle_beta   90.00
_cell.angle_gamma   90.00
#
_symmetry.space_group_name_H-M   'P 1'
#
loop_
_entity.id
_entity.type
_entity.pdbx_description
1 polymer ?
#
loop_
_entity_poly.entity_id
_entity_poly.type
_entity_poly.pdbx_seq_one_letter_code
_entity_poly.pdbx_strand_id
1 'polypeptide(L)'
;MGLTDRLSKAVNSFLSPINENNIYEWIMSDYNSSEIESDPIIKKAISEYHLYLANMSKDEKRTWELYHQKGKEMAYEALKKYRDSEVRRMLAYFSLENTPEVNDDIFARDTKRHAEIFNNIREYFRDKPYDRQRAIVISHLEGETVALNRYWKNAREHVLAENQKMKELLKITPEELVKTNVSVIYSTKFNSGDVLNLKKLEEKYFNDPYVNAIIKRIEEVVSETEQLRKQIENKWREEREKRGLKVIEGKNIIDCVR
;
A
#
# COMPACT_ATOMS: atom_id res chain seq x y z
N MET A 1 26.80 31.73 -15.91
CA MET A 1 25.77 31.24 -14.95
C MET A 1 25.76 29.72 -15.05
N GLY A 2 26.26 29.05 -14.02
CA GLY A 2 26.77 27.68 -14.08
C GLY A 2 25.70 26.60 -13.93
N LEU A 3 26.06 25.39 -14.34
CA LEU A 3 25.29 24.14 -14.23
C LEU A 3 24.76 23.83 -12.82
N THR A 4 25.28 24.49 -11.78
CA THR A 4 24.81 24.41 -10.40
C THR A 4 23.45 25.09 -10.16
N ASP A 5 23.06 26.10 -10.95
CA ASP A 5 21.75 26.77 -10.83
C ASP A 5 20.60 26.00 -11.48
N ARG A 6 20.91 25.04 -12.37
CA ARG A 6 19.88 24.18 -12.98
C ARG A 6 19.56 22.94 -12.15
N LEU A 7 20.49 22.50 -11.30
CA LEU A 7 20.26 21.37 -10.39
C LEU A 7 19.63 21.83 -9.06
N SER A 8 19.84 23.07 -8.62
CA SER A 8 19.19 23.59 -7.40
C SER A 8 17.67 23.78 -7.55
N LYS A 9 17.15 23.93 -8.77
CA LYS A 9 15.70 23.92 -9.06
C LYS A 9 15.08 22.53 -9.17
N ALA A 10 15.88 21.47 -9.30
CA ALA A 10 15.38 20.09 -9.37
C ALA A 10 15.30 19.41 -7.99
N VAL A 11 15.94 19.98 -6.96
CA VAL A 11 16.03 19.37 -5.62
C VAL A 11 14.99 19.93 -4.64
N ASN A 12 14.37 21.07 -4.94
CA ASN A 12 13.32 21.66 -4.10
C ASN A 12 11.87 21.43 -4.60
N SER A 13 11.67 20.58 -5.60
CA SER A 13 10.32 20.26 -6.14
C SER A 13 9.80 18.86 -5.81
N PHE A 14 10.56 18.02 -5.10
CA PHE A 14 10.11 16.66 -4.74
C PHE A 14 9.09 16.60 -3.60
N LEU A 15 8.75 17.75 -3.00
CA LEU A 15 7.73 17.86 -1.97
C LEU A 15 6.89 19.12 -2.21
N SER A 16 6.22 19.20 -3.36
CA SER A 16 4.93 19.89 -3.32
C SER A 16 4.01 19.01 -2.46
N PRO A 17 3.23 19.56 -1.51
CA PRO A 17 2.09 18.82 -0.98
C PRO A 17 1.30 18.33 -2.19
N ILE A 18 0.82 17.08 -2.19
CA ILE A 18 -0.02 16.49 -3.25
C ILE A 18 -0.87 17.63 -3.81
N ASN A 19 -0.56 18.03 -5.05
CA ASN A 19 -0.99 19.30 -5.63
C ASN A 19 -2.49 19.38 -5.37
N GLU A 20 -2.95 20.39 -4.62
CA GLU A 20 -4.26 20.44 -3.93
C GLU A 20 -5.48 20.20 -4.85
N ASN A 21 -5.25 20.04 -6.15
CA ASN A 21 -6.23 19.99 -7.20
C ASN A 21 -6.67 18.62 -7.69
N ASN A 22 -5.91 17.50 -7.75
CA ASN A 22 -6.52 16.28 -8.35
C ASN A 22 -5.84 14.91 -8.09
N ILE A 23 -6.33 14.13 -7.11
CA ILE A 23 -6.05 12.68 -6.99
C ILE A 23 -6.71 11.90 -8.15
N TYR A 24 -7.86 12.37 -8.64
CA TYR A 24 -8.51 11.80 -9.82
C TYR A 24 -7.64 11.95 -11.07
N GLU A 25 -7.10 13.15 -11.33
CA GLU A 25 -6.15 13.35 -12.44
C GLU A 25 -4.88 12.55 -12.23
N TRP A 26 -4.42 12.41 -10.99
CA TRP A 26 -3.20 11.67 -10.73
C TRP A 26 -3.37 10.17 -10.99
N ILE A 27 -4.48 9.55 -10.58
CA ILE A 27 -4.81 8.16 -10.95
C ILE A 27 -5.02 8.03 -12.45
N MET A 28 -5.69 8.98 -13.07
CA MET A 28 -5.82 9.04 -14.53
C MET A 28 -4.51 9.32 -15.26
N SER A 29 -3.47 9.82 -14.58
CA SER A 29 -2.13 10.11 -15.14
C SER A 29 -1.08 9.05 -14.80
N ASP A 30 -1.23 8.32 -13.69
CA ASP A 30 -0.52 7.08 -13.37
C ASP A 30 -0.79 6.05 -14.48
N TYR A 31 -2.01 6.10 -15.02
CA TYR A 31 -2.34 5.70 -16.36
C TYR A 31 -1.64 6.59 -17.42
N ASN A 32 -0.31 6.52 -17.52
CA ASN A 32 0.41 7.06 -18.68
C ASN A 32 -0.16 6.40 -19.96
N SER A 33 -0.09 7.07 -21.11
CA SER A 33 -0.58 6.51 -22.38
C SER A 33 -0.03 5.10 -22.65
N SER A 34 1.17 4.76 -22.18
CA SER A 34 1.79 3.44 -22.27
C SER A 34 1.24 2.37 -21.30
N GLU A 35 0.72 2.74 -20.12
CA GLU A 35 0.06 1.80 -19.19
C GLU A 35 -1.45 1.67 -19.47
N ILE A 36 -2.08 2.74 -19.97
CA ILE A 36 -3.42 2.68 -20.58
C ILE A 36 -3.41 1.77 -21.82
N GLU A 37 -2.33 1.81 -22.60
CA GLU A 37 -2.18 0.94 -23.78
C GLU A 37 -1.99 -0.53 -23.43
N SER A 38 -1.53 -0.85 -22.21
CA SER A 38 -1.22 -2.20 -21.75
C SER A 38 -2.33 -2.86 -20.92
N ASP A 39 -3.21 -2.09 -20.25
CA ASP A 39 -4.40 -2.64 -19.59
C ASP A 39 -5.56 -2.81 -20.60
N PRO A 40 -5.91 -4.06 -20.99
CA PRO A 40 -6.92 -4.30 -22.02
C PRO A 40 -8.32 -3.86 -21.60
N ILE A 41 -8.61 -3.83 -20.30
CA ILE A 41 -9.92 -3.46 -19.76
C ILE A 41 -10.12 -1.95 -19.88
N ILE A 42 -9.07 -1.18 -19.60
CA ILE A 42 -9.09 0.27 -19.64
C ILE A 42 -9.09 0.77 -21.08
N LYS A 43 -8.28 0.16 -21.95
CA LYS A 43 -8.28 0.45 -23.38
C LYS A 43 -9.63 0.18 -24.03
N LYS A 44 -10.27 -0.94 -23.67
CA LYS A 44 -11.63 -1.28 -24.10
C LYS A 44 -12.65 -0.27 -23.57
N ALA A 45 -12.54 0.12 -22.30
CA ALA A 45 -13.43 1.10 -21.70
C ALA A 45 -13.32 2.49 -22.36
N ILE A 46 -12.12 2.95 -22.67
CA ILE A 46 -11.89 4.22 -23.37
C ILE A 46 -12.44 4.16 -24.80
N SER A 47 -12.23 3.05 -25.51
CA SER A 47 -12.76 2.85 -26.86
C SER A 47 -14.29 2.82 -26.87
N GLU A 48 -14.90 2.08 -25.95
CA GLU A 48 -16.35 2.06 -25.75
C GLU A 48 -16.89 3.45 -25.39
N TYR A 49 -16.19 4.19 -24.52
CA TYR A 49 -16.51 5.57 -24.17
C TYR A 49 -16.55 6.49 -25.40
N HIS A 50 -15.52 6.45 -26.26
CA HIS A 50 -15.49 7.25 -27.47
C HIS A 50 -16.62 6.88 -28.43
N LEU A 51 -16.95 5.59 -28.54
CA LEU A 51 -18.10 5.10 -29.32
C LEU A 51 -19.44 5.58 -28.73
N TYR A 52 -19.62 5.52 -27.42
CA TYR A 52 -20.83 6.01 -26.75
C TYR A 52 -21.01 7.51 -26.97
N LEU A 53 -19.95 8.31 -26.77
CA LEU A 53 -20.01 9.75 -27.00
C LEU A 53 -20.26 10.14 -28.45
N ALA A 54 -19.78 9.36 -29.41
CA ALA A 54 -20.00 9.61 -30.83
C ALA A 54 -21.45 9.39 -31.25
N ASN A 55 -22.17 8.51 -30.54
CA ASN A 55 -23.55 8.15 -30.84
C ASN A 55 -24.58 8.95 -30.01
N MET A 56 -24.14 9.72 -29.01
CA MET A 56 -25.02 10.59 -28.22
C MET A 56 -25.42 11.85 -29.00
N SER A 57 -26.66 12.29 -28.82
CA SER A 57 -27.08 13.63 -29.20
C SER A 57 -26.29 14.70 -28.44
N LYS A 58 -26.31 15.94 -28.95
CA LYS A 58 -25.61 17.07 -28.32
C LYS A 58 -26.05 17.32 -26.87
N ASP A 59 -27.34 17.15 -26.58
CA ASP A 59 -27.91 17.36 -25.25
C ASP A 59 -27.60 16.21 -24.28
N GLU A 60 -27.60 14.97 -24.77
CA GLU A 60 -27.17 13.79 -24.00
C GLU A 60 -25.69 13.88 -23.64
N LYS A 61 -24.84 14.27 -24.60
CA LYS A 61 -23.41 14.45 -24.38
C LYS A 61 -23.13 15.54 -23.34
N ARG A 62 -23.80 16.69 -23.45
CA ARG A 62 -23.66 17.79 -22.47
C ARG A 62 -24.09 17.35 -21.06
N THR A 63 -25.17 16.57 -20.98
CA THR A 63 -25.67 16.02 -19.72
C THR A 63 -24.69 15.01 -19.12
N TRP A 64 -24.13 14.13 -19.95
CA TRP A 64 -23.11 13.17 -19.55
C TRP A 64 -21.84 13.87 -19.03
N GLU A 65 -21.33 14.87 -19.75
CA GLU A 65 -20.12 15.63 -19.37
C GLU A 65 -20.28 16.32 -18.02
N LEU A 66 -21.46 16.89 -17.76
CA LEU A 66 -21.79 17.51 -16.49
C LEU A 66 -21.79 16.50 -15.33
N TYR A 67 -22.37 15.31 -15.52
CA TYR A 67 -22.34 14.27 -14.50
C TYR A 67 -20.95 13.65 -14.31
N HIS A 68 -20.18 13.51 -15.38
CA HIS A 68 -18.78 13.08 -15.33
C HIS A 68 -17.94 14.05 -14.50
N GLN A 69 -18.03 15.35 -14.77
CA GLN A 69 -17.30 16.39 -14.04
C GLN A 69 -17.70 16.42 -12.56
N LYS A 70 -18.99 16.41 -12.26
CA LYS A 70 -19.49 16.34 -10.89
C LYS A 70 -19.05 15.06 -10.18
N GLY A 71 -18.87 13.97 -10.93
CA GLY A 71 -18.32 12.73 -10.42
C GLY A 71 -16.87 12.81 -9.98
N LYS A 72 -16.05 13.55 -10.71
CA LYS A 72 -14.67 13.84 -10.32
C LYS A 72 -14.62 14.64 -9.04
N GLU A 73 -15.43 15.70 -8.95
CA GLU A 73 -15.50 16.58 -7.78
C GLU A 73 -15.90 15.81 -6.53
N MET A 74 -16.88 14.91 -6.61
CA MET A 74 -17.29 14.09 -5.47
C MET A 74 -16.25 13.06 -5.05
N ALA A 75 -15.58 12.40 -6.01
CA ALA A 75 -14.48 11.48 -5.70
C ALA A 75 -13.32 12.24 -5.01
N TYR A 76 -13.02 13.45 -5.47
CA TYR A 76 -12.06 14.33 -4.84
C TYR A 76 -12.47 14.72 -3.42
N GLU A 77 -13.69 15.21 -3.22
CA GLU A 77 -14.19 15.59 -1.89
C GLU A 77 -14.22 14.41 -0.93
N ALA A 78 -14.56 13.23 -1.40
CA ALA A 78 -14.55 12.00 -0.63
C ALA A 78 -13.14 11.65 -0.14
N LEU A 79 -12.14 11.70 -1.02
CA LEU A 79 -10.74 11.46 -0.66
C LEU A 79 -10.19 12.56 0.26
N LYS A 80 -10.59 13.81 0.03
CA LYS A 80 -10.26 14.91 0.91
C LYS A 80 -10.87 14.72 2.30
N LYS A 81 -12.15 14.37 2.40
CA LYS A 81 -12.80 14.01 3.67
C LYS A 81 -12.15 12.81 4.34
N TYR A 82 -11.66 11.85 3.57
CA TYR A 82 -10.89 10.73 4.10
C TYR A 82 -9.56 11.20 4.70
N ARG A 83 -8.78 12.00 3.96
CA ARG A 83 -7.53 12.62 4.41
C ARG A 83 -7.71 13.50 5.64
N ASP A 84 -8.74 14.34 5.63
CA ASP A 84 -8.98 15.39 6.63
C ASP A 84 -9.71 14.88 7.87
N SER A 85 -10.02 13.59 7.91
CA SER A 85 -10.89 13.06 8.93
C SER A 85 -10.32 12.95 10.35
N GLU A 86 -11.25 13.09 11.31
CA GLU A 86 -11.14 13.32 12.77
C GLU A 86 -10.30 12.36 13.64
N VAL A 87 -9.17 11.83 13.18
CA VAL A 87 -8.12 11.37 14.10
C VAL A 87 -6.84 11.77 13.39
N ARG A 88 -6.46 13.05 13.53
CA ARG A 88 -5.11 13.54 13.19
C ARG A 88 -4.15 12.39 13.45
N ARG A 89 -3.32 12.02 12.48
CA ARG A 89 -2.39 10.89 12.49
C ARG A 89 -1.43 10.94 13.69
N MET A 90 -1.99 10.83 14.87
CA MET A 90 -1.34 11.00 16.15
C MET A 90 -0.47 9.77 16.30
N LEU A 91 0.67 9.94 16.96
CA LEU A 91 1.61 8.86 17.22
C LEU A 91 0.91 7.59 17.73
N ALA A 92 -0.10 7.74 18.59
CA ALA A 92 -0.89 6.62 19.11
C ALA A 92 -1.67 5.85 18.02
N TYR A 93 -2.15 6.50 16.97
CA TYR A 93 -2.91 5.84 15.91
C TYR A 93 -2.04 4.94 15.02
N PHE A 94 -0.82 5.38 14.72
CA PHE A 94 0.12 4.65 13.88
C PHE A 94 1.20 3.91 14.67
N SER A 95 1.08 3.87 16.01
CA SER A 95 2.03 3.17 16.86
C SER A 95 2.09 1.68 16.54
N LEU A 96 3.31 1.15 16.48
CA LEU A 96 3.57 -0.30 16.42
C LEU A 96 3.36 -0.98 17.77
N GLU A 97 3.29 -0.20 18.85
CA GLU A 97 3.24 -0.69 20.24
C GLU A 97 1.81 -0.74 20.80
N ASN A 98 0.81 -0.42 19.98
CA ASN A 98 -0.59 -0.55 20.36
C ASN A 98 -0.92 -2.00 20.73
N THR A 99 -1.82 -2.18 21.70
CA THR A 99 -2.34 -3.52 22.01
C THR A 99 -3.17 -4.05 20.84
N PRO A 100 -3.32 -5.38 20.71
CA PRO A 100 -4.16 -5.98 19.67
C PRO A 100 -5.58 -5.39 19.63
N GLU A 101 -6.19 -5.12 20.78
CA GLU A 101 -7.55 -4.58 20.88
C GLU A 101 -7.64 -3.17 20.30
N VAL A 102 -6.65 -2.33 20.60
CA VAL A 102 -6.55 -0.97 20.04
C VAL A 102 -6.36 -1.03 18.53
N ASN A 103 -5.54 -1.94 18.04
CA ASN A 103 -5.33 -2.15 16.60
C ASN A 103 -6.62 -2.58 15.90
N ASP A 104 -7.35 -3.55 16.45
CA ASP A 104 -8.62 -4.03 15.90
C ASP A 104 -9.68 -2.93 15.83
N ASP A 105 -9.79 -2.11 16.88
CA ASP A 105 -10.72 -0.96 16.89
C ASP A 105 -10.33 0.11 15.86
N ILE A 106 -9.03 0.34 15.64
CA ILE A 106 -8.54 1.22 14.57
C ILE A 106 -8.95 0.66 13.19
N PHE A 107 -8.71 -0.62 12.91
CA PHE A 107 -9.03 -1.23 11.61
C PHE A 107 -10.52 -1.28 11.31
N ALA A 108 -11.34 -1.59 12.32
CA ALA A 108 -12.79 -1.62 12.16
C ALA A 108 -13.33 -0.24 11.77
N ARG A 109 -12.83 0.82 12.43
CA ARG A 109 -13.21 2.20 12.12
C ARG A 109 -12.77 2.63 10.72
N ASP A 110 -11.52 2.36 10.33
CA ASP A 110 -11.02 2.69 8.99
C ASP A 110 -11.81 1.99 7.89
N THR A 111 -11.99 0.68 8.04
CA THR A 111 -12.69 -0.13 7.04
C THR A 111 -14.14 0.34 6.86
N LYS A 112 -14.84 0.60 7.97
CA LYS A 112 -16.21 1.12 7.93
C LYS A 112 -16.26 2.49 7.24
N ARG A 113 -15.35 3.39 7.59
CA ARG A 113 -15.27 4.72 7.00
C ARG A 113 -15.05 4.68 5.48
N HIS A 114 -14.14 3.82 5.01
CA HIS A 114 -13.88 3.67 3.58
C HIS A 114 -15.12 3.18 2.85
N ALA A 115 -15.77 2.15 3.41
CA ALA A 115 -16.99 1.60 2.84
C ALA A 115 -18.09 2.67 2.75
N GLU A 116 -18.28 3.49 3.79
CA GLU A 116 -19.23 4.61 3.77
C GLU A 116 -18.92 5.62 2.66
N ILE A 117 -17.65 6.01 2.51
CA ILE A 117 -17.21 6.94 1.48
C ILE A 117 -17.50 6.39 0.08
N PHE A 118 -17.08 5.16 -0.21
CA PHE A 118 -17.28 4.57 -1.54
C PHE A 118 -18.75 4.26 -1.83
N ASN A 119 -19.53 3.86 -0.82
CA ASN A 119 -20.97 3.68 -0.97
C ASN A 119 -21.68 5.00 -1.30
N ASN A 120 -21.35 6.09 -0.61
CA ASN A 120 -21.92 7.41 -0.90
C ASN A 120 -21.62 7.88 -2.33
N ILE A 121 -20.38 7.66 -2.81
CA ILE A 121 -20.01 7.93 -4.20
C ILE A 121 -20.89 7.09 -5.13
N ARG A 122 -20.95 5.77 -4.93
CA ARG A 122 -21.71 4.86 -5.79
C ARG A 122 -23.20 5.17 -5.85
N GLU A 123 -23.82 5.44 -4.70
CA GLU A 123 -25.25 5.75 -4.60
C GLU A 123 -25.60 7.00 -5.40
N TYR A 124 -24.77 8.04 -5.32
CA TYR A 124 -25.00 9.26 -6.08
C TYR A 124 -25.02 9.02 -7.61
N PHE A 125 -24.21 8.09 -8.11
CA PHE A 125 -24.12 7.79 -9.55
C PHE A 125 -25.09 6.70 -10.05
N ARG A 126 -25.86 6.05 -9.16
CA ARG A 126 -26.68 4.88 -9.51
C ARG A 126 -27.60 5.11 -10.72
N ASP A 127 -28.26 6.26 -10.75
CA ASP A 127 -29.26 6.61 -11.78
C ASP A 127 -28.73 7.63 -12.80
N LYS A 128 -27.41 7.78 -12.88
CA LYS A 128 -26.75 8.71 -13.83
C LYS A 128 -26.30 7.97 -15.09
N PRO A 129 -26.10 8.67 -16.21
CA PRO A 129 -25.50 8.08 -17.40
C PRO A 129 -24.23 7.30 -17.03
N TYR A 130 -24.16 6.07 -17.54
CA TYR A 130 -23.05 5.18 -17.24
C TYR A 130 -21.74 5.75 -17.79
N ASP A 131 -20.71 5.63 -16.98
CA ASP A 131 -19.39 6.17 -17.23
C ASP A 131 -18.36 5.18 -16.71
N ARG A 132 -17.88 4.35 -17.64
CA ARG A 132 -16.97 3.26 -17.35
C ARG A 132 -15.61 3.76 -16.85
N GLN A 133 -15.17 4.92 -17.33
CA GLN A 133 -13.90 5.53 -16.89
C GLN A 133 -13.99 5.92 -15.42
N ARG A 134 -15.06 6.62 -15.01
CA ARG A 134 -15.30 6.95 -13.60
C ARG A 134 -15.43 5.70 -12.73
N ALA A 135 -16.12 4.66 -13.19
CA ALA A 135 -16.27 3.41 -12.45
C ALA A 135 -14.92 2.71 -12.19
N ILE A 136 -14.03 2.69 -13.19
CA ILE A 136 -12.67 2.13 -13.06
C ILE A 136 -11.87 2.91 -12.02
N VAL A 137 -11.89 4.26 -12.09
CA VAL A 137 -11.14 5.11 -11.15
C VAL A 137 -11.60 4.90 -9.70
N ILE A 138 -12.92 4.90 -9.46
CA ILE A 138 -13.47 4.67 -8.10
C ILE A 138 -13.06 3.28 -7.59
N SER A 139 -13.09 2.26 -8.45
CA SER A 139 -12.68 0.90 -8.07
C SER A 139 -11.19 0.80 -7.77
N HIS A 140 -10.34 1.51 -8.54
CA HIS A 140 -8.90 1.56 -8.30
C HIS A 140 -8.57 2.23 -6.96
N LEU A 141 -9.21 3.37 -6.68
CA LEU A 141 -9.13 4.07 -5.39
C LEU A 141 -9.49 3.17 -4.21
N GLU A 142 -10.60 2.43 -4.32
CA GLU A 142 -11.01 1.47 -3.30
C GLU A 142 -9.97 0.36 -3.12
N GLY A 143 -9.44 -0.19 -4.21
CA GLY A 143 -8.40 -1.22 -4.16
C GLY A 143 -7.13 -0.75 -3.45
N GLU A 144 -6.62 0.44 -3.78
CA GLU A 144 -5.41 0.99 -3.17
C GLU A 144 -5.61 1.36 -1.69
N THR A 145 -6.77 1.92 -1.32
CA THR A 145 -7.09 2.21 0.09
C THR A 145 -7.26 0.95 0.94
N VAL A 146 -7.81 -0.13 0.37
CA VAL A 146 -7.85 -1.45 1.03
C VAL A 146 -6.44 -2.03 1.20
N ALA A 147 -5.60 -1.94 0.17
CA ALA A 147 -4.22 -2.41 0.24
C ALA A 147 -3.42 -1.67 1.32
N LEU A 148 -3.58 -0.35 1.41
CA LEU A 148 -2.97 0.48 2.44
C LEU A 148 -3.31 0.00 3.87
N ASN A 149 -4.60 -0.20 4.15
CA ASN A 149 -5.05 -0.68 5.48
C ASN A 149 -4.46 -2.04 5.82
N ARG A 150 -4.36 -2.93 4.84
CA ARG A 150 -3.74 -4.24 5.02
C ARG A 150 -2.26 -4.12 5.36
N TYR A 151 -1.52 -3.23 4.69
CA TYR A 151 -0.11 -3.02 5.03
C TYR A 151 0.07 -2.50 6.44
N TRP A 152 -0.73 -1.52 6.86
CA TRP A 152 -0.72 -1.05 8.25
C TRP A 152 -1.07 -2.13 9.25
N LYS A 153 -2.04 -2.98 8.94
CA LYS A 153 -2.38 -4.17 9.74
C LYS A 153 -1.19 -5.07 9.95
N ASN A 154 -0.59 -5.51 8.87
CA ASN A 154 0.54 -6.43 8.94
C ASN A 154 1.73 -5.77 9.66
N ALA A 155 1.97 -4.47 9.43
CA ALA A 155 3.03 -3.76 10.12
C ALA A 155 2.83 -3.77 11.64
N ARG A 156 1.63 -3.40 12.12
CA ARG A 156 1.31 -3.33 13.55
C ARG A 156 1.31 -4.71 14.22
N GLU A 157 0.82 -5.74 13.53
CA GLU A 157 0.73 -7.08 14.10
C GLU A 157 2.04 -7.88 14.07
N HIS A 158 2.94 -7.59 13.13
CA HIS A 158 4.04 -8.50 12.83
C HIS A 158 5.43 -7.91 12.97
N VAL A 159 5.65 -6.61 12.74
CA VAL A 159 7.01 -6.04 12.68
C VAL A 159 7.78 -6.25 13.99
N LEU A 160 7.19 -5.87 15.13
CA LEU A 160 7.84 -6.05 16.43
C LEU A 160 7.87 -7.51 16.86
N ALA A 161 6.80 -8.26 16.61
CA ALA A 161 6.70 -9.67 16.99
C ALA A 161 7.74 -10.54 16.26
N GLU A 162 7.95 -10.30 14.96
CA GLU A 162 8.97 -11.00 14.16
C GLU A 162 10.38 -10.62 14.60
N ASN A 163 10.63 -9.33 14.86
CA ASN A 163 11.91 -8.87 15.39
C ASN A 163 12.25 -9.55 16.72
N GLN A 164 11.29 -9.55 17.66
CA GLN A 164 11.46 -10.21 18.96
C GLN A 164 11.68 -11.71 18.81
N LYS A 165 10.93 -12.37 17.94
CA LYS A 165 11.09 -13.79 17.64
C LYS A 165 12.51 -14.09 17.13
N MET A 166 13.06 -13.30 16.22
CA MET A 166 14.44 -13.47 15.76
C MET A 166 15.45 -13.24 16.89
N LYS A 167 15.25 -12.24 17.74
CA LYS A 167 16.09 -11.99 18.93
C LYS A 167 16.10 -13.17 19.88
N GLU A 168 14.95 -13.81 20.14
CA GLU A 168 14.88 -15.02 20.97
C GLU A 168 15.58 -16.21 20.33
N LEU A 169 15.37 -16.45 19.03
CA LEU A 169 16.06 -17.51 18.29
C LEU A 169 17.59 -17.36 18.32
N LEU A 170 18.10 -16.12 18.30
CA LEU A 170 19.53 -15.85 18.33
C LEU A 170 20.19 -16.21 19.69
N LYS A 171 19.41 -16.26 20.78
CA LYS A 171 19.88 -16.64 22.13
C LYS A 171 20.00 -18.15 22.31
N ILE A 172 19.32 -18.93 21.47
CA ILE A 172 19.33 -20.40 21.52
C ILE A 172 20.74 -20.91 21.14
N THR A 173 21.17 -22.01 21.75
CA THR A 173 22.45 -22.64 21.40
C THR A 173 22.41 -23.19 19.97
N PRO A 174 23.54 -23.21 19.23
CA PRO A 174 23.56 -23.80 17.89
C PRO A 174 22.98 -25.23 17.85
N GLU A 175 23.26 -26.03 18.88
CA GLU A 175 22.82 -27.42 19.00
C GLU A 175 21.30 -27.58 19.18
N GLU A 176 20.64 -26.59 19.78
CA GLU A 176 19.18 -26.52 19.90
C GLU A 176 18.57 -25.86 18.66
N LEU A 177 19.22 -24.84 18.12
CA LEU A 177 18.78 -24.13 16.92
C LEU A 177 18.64 -25.09 15.74
N VAL A 178 19.56 -26.05 15.58
CA VAL A 178 19.52 -27.07 14.51
C VAL A 178 18.26 -27.94 14.51
N LYS A 179 17.60 -28.07 15.68
CA LYS A 179 16.35 -28.82 15.87
C LYS A 179 15.11 -27.98 15.55
N THR A 180 15.27 -26.66 15.41
CA THR A 180 14.17 -25.75 15.08
C THR A 180 13.67 -26.02 13.67
N ASN A 181 12.35 -26.01 13.49
CA ASN A 181 11.75 -26.13 12.16
C ASN A 181 12.18 -24.93 11.30
N VAL A 182 12.76 -25.22 10.14
CA VAL A 182 13.32 -24.22 9.22
C VAL A 182 12.29 -23.16 8.81
N SER A 183 11.01 -23.53 8.69
CA SER A 183 9.92 -22.58 8.40
C SER A 183 9.80 -21.45 9.43
N VAL A 184 10.21 -21.70 10.68
CA VAL A 184 10.20 -20.69 11.75
C VAL A 184 11.21 -19.57 11.45
N ILE A 185 12.31 -19.89 10.77
CA ILE A 185 13.36 -18.94 10.36
C ILE A 185 12.94 -18.18 9.09
N TYR A 186 12.28 -18.85 8.14
CA TYR A 186 11.96 -18.26 6.83
C TYR A 186 10.56 -17.66 6.69
N SER A 187 9.62 -17.95 7.60
CA SER A 187 8.30 -17.32 7.58
C SER A 187 8.41 -15.81 7.78
N THR A 188 8.09 -15.03 6.76
CA THR A 188 7.98 -13.55 6.82
C THR A 188 6.55 -13.16 6.50
N LYS A 189 5.91 -12.40 7.40
CA LYS A 189 4.57 -11.84 7.17
C LYS A 189 4.60 -10.38 6.71
N PHE A 190 5.71 -9.68 6.95
CA PHE A 190 5.90 -8.30 6.50
C PHE A 190 7.39 -8.05 6.17
N ASN A 191 7.69 -7.71 4.92
CA ASN A 191 9.06 -7.58 4.41
C ASN A 191 9.38 -6.19 3.84
N SER A 192 10.63 -5.98 3.41
CA SER A 192 11.08 -4.71 2.82
C SER A 192 10.28 -4.28 1.57
N GLY A 193 9.78 -5.22 0.77
CA GLY A 193 8.89 -4.92 -0.35
C GLY A 193 7.52 -4.40 0.10
N ASP A 194 6.97 -4.95 1.20
CA ASP A 194 5.74 -4.46 1.81
C ASP A 194 5.93 -3.04 2.38
N VAL A 195 7.08 -2.75 3.00
CA VAL A 195 7.45 -1.40 3.48
C VAL A 195 7.48 -0.41 2.31
N LEU A 196 8.10 -0.78 1.19
CA LEU A 196 8.17 0.07 0.01
C LEU A 196 6.77 0.39 -0.55
N ASN A 197 5.90 -0.61 -0.63
CA ASN A 197 4.54 -0.43 -1.12
C ASN A 197 3.68 0.41 -0.16
N LEU A 198 3.82 0.17 1.16
CA LEU A 198 3.20 0.99 2.20
C LEU A 198 3.61 2.46 2.05
N LYS A 199 4.92 2.71 1.94
CA LYS A 199 5.48 4.05 1.76
C LYS A 199 4.93 4.75 0.53
N LYS A 200 4.92 4.08 -0.63
CA LYS A 200 4.38 4.63 -1.88
C LYS A 200 2.91 5.03 -1.75
N LEU A 201 2.08 4.18 -1.16
CA LEU A 201 0.66 4.46 -0.96
C LEU A 201 0.44 5.60 0.05
N GLU A 202 1.22 5.64 1.13
CA GLU A 202 1.15 6.72 2.12
C GLU A 202 1.57 8.08 1.56
N GLU A 203 2.68 8.12 0.82
CA GLU A 203 3.11 9.31 0.10
C GLU A 203 2.08 9.73 -0.94
N LYS A 204 1.46 8.76 -1.64
CA LYS A 204 0.43 9.03 -2.66
C LYS A 204 -0.82 9.69 -2.09
N TYR A 205 -1.30 9.22 -0.94
CA TYR A 205 -2.63 9.62 -0.45
C TYR A 205 -2.60 10.72 0.62
N PHE A 206 -1.49 10.87 1.36
CA PHE A 206 -1.52 11.70 2.56
C PHE A 206 -0.27 12.55 2.78
N ASN A 207 0.91 12.02 2.44
CA ASN A 207 2.19 12.71 2.59
C ASN A 207 2.36 13.37 3.97
N ASP A 208 2.16 12.60 5.05
CA ASP A 208 2.21 13.09 6.44
C ASP A 208 3.60 12.85 7.08
N PRO A 209 4.28 13.90 7.58
CA PRO A 209 5.59 13.78 8.24
C PRO A 209 5.62 12.82 9.44
N TYR A 210 4.55 12.74 10.24
CA TYR A 210 4.49 11.86 11.41
C TYR A 210 4.42 10.39 10.99
N VAL A 211 3.63 10.10 9.96
CA VAL A 211 3.58 8.76 9.38
C VAL A 211 4.90 8.39 8.74
N ASN A 212 5.56 9.31 8.05
CA ASN A 212 6.87 9.05 7.45
C ASN A 212 7.92 8.67 8.51
N ALA A 213 7.89 9.29 9.70
CA ALA A 213 8.77 8.90 10.81
C ALA A 213 8.49 7.47 11.30
N ILE A 214 7.22 7.07 11.36
CA ILE A 214 6.81 5.71 11.75
C ILE A 214 7.18 4.69 10.68
N ILE A 215 6.98 4.99 9.40
CA ILE A 215 7.39 4.12 8.29
C ILE A 215 8.90 3.93 8.30
N LYS A 216 9.68 4.99 8.55
CA LYS A 216 11.13 4.87 8.71
C LYS A 216 11.48 3.93 9.87
N ARG A 217 10.76 4.03 11.00
CA ARG A 217 10.95 3.10 12.12
C ARG A 217 10.62 1.66 11.75
N ILE A 218 9.53 1.44 10.99
CA ILE A 218 9.18 0.13 10.45
C ILE A 218 10.31 -0.41 9.58
N GLU A 219 10.83 0.40 8.65
CA GLU A 219 11.93 0.06 7.75
C GLU A 219 13.18 -0.37 8.53
N GLU A 220 13.55 0.38 9.56
CA GLU A 220 14.68 0.06 10.45
C GLU A 220 14.50 -1.30 11.14
N VAL A 221 13.32 -1.56 11.71
CA VAL A 221 13.03 -2.82 12.42
C VAL A 221 12.98 -3.99 11.46
N VAL A 222 12.41 -3.83 10.26
CA VAL A 222 12.38 -4.86 9.22
C VAL A 222 13.81 -5.19 8.75
N SER A 223 14.63 -4.17 8.52
CA SER A 223 16.05 -4.34 8.16
C SER A 223 16.84 -5.08 9.25
N GLU A 224 16.67 -4.70 10.52
CA GLU A 224 17.26 -5.42 11.66
C GLU A 224 16.80 -6.88 11.69
N THR A 225 15.49 -7.12 11.49
CA THR A 225 14.90 -8.47 11.49
C THR A 225 15.47 -9.34 10.38
N GLU A 226 15.64 -8.79 9.17
CA GLU A 226 16.27 -9.50 8.04
C GLU A 226 17.76 -9.81 8.31
N GLN A 227 18.49 -8.91 8.96
CA GLN A 227 19.87 -9.15 9.37
C GLN A 227 19.98 -10.25 10.42
N LEU A 228 19.15 -10.19 11.47
CA LEU A 228 19.08 -11.23 12.49
C LEU A 228 18.76 -12.59 11.87
N ARG A 229 17.80 -12.62 10.95
CA ARG A 229 17.43 -13.84 10.23
C ARG A 229 18.60 -14.44 9.45
N LYS A 230 19.38 -13.63 8.73
CA LYS A 230 20.59 -14.09 8.03
C LYS A 230 21.63 -14.66 9.01
N GLN A 231 21.83 -14.03 10.17
CA GLN A 231 22.74 -14.55 11.18
C GLN A 231 22.27 -15.91 11.74
N ILE A 232 20.99 -16.04 12.05
CA ILE A 232 20.38 -17.28 12.53
C ILE A 232 20.50 -18.37 11.46
N GLU A 233 20.21 -18.04 10.21
CA GLU A 233 20.36 -18.95 9.07
C GLU A 233 21.80 -19.46 8.95
N ASN A 234 22.79 -18.58 9.03
CA ASN A 234 24.20 -18.98 8.96
C ASN A 234 24.57 -19.93 10.12
N LYS A 235 24.24 -19.58 11.36
CA LYS A 235 24.48 -20.45 12.53
C LYS A 235 23.80 -21.81 12.38
N TRP A 236 22.56 -21.81 11.90
CA TRP A 236 21.79 -23.03 11.66
C TRP A 236 22.45 -23.90 10.57
N ARG A 237 22.87 -23.31 9.46
CA ARG A 237 23.55 -24.03 8.35
C ARG A 237 24.89 -24.62 8.81
N GLU A 238 25.72 -23.82 9.46
CA GLU A 238 27.04 -24.23 9.97
C GLU A 238 26.92 -25.43 10.92
N GLU A 239 25.97 -25.40 11.86
CA GLU A 239 25.80 -26.49 12.81
C GLU A 239 25.21 -27.76 12.15
N ARG A 240 24.39 -27.62 11.10
CA ARG A 240 23.94 -28.77 10.30
C ARG A 240 25.09 -29.42 9.54
N GLU A 241 25.92 -28.60 8.90
CA GLU A 241 27.07 -29.07 8.15
C GLU A 241 28.07 -29.81 9.04
N LYS A 242 28.40 -29.24 10.20
CA LYS A 242 29.23 -29.88 11.24
C LYS A 242 28.70 -31.25 11.66
N ARG A 243 27.39 -31.45 11.61
CA ARG A 243 26.70 -32.71 11.97
C ARG A 243 26.43 -33.62 10.78
N GLY A 244 26.84 -33.26 9.56
CA GLY A 244 26.55 -34.01 8.33
C GLY A 244 25.06 -34.06 7.97
N LEU A 245 24.25 -33.10 8.45
CA LEU A 245 22.83 -33.03 8.16
C LEU A 245 22.59 -32.30 6.83
N LYS A 246 21.62 -32.77 6.03
CA LYS A 246 21.25 -32.10 4.77
C LYS A 246 20.84 -30.64 5.01
N VAL A 247 21.42 -29.71 4.27
CA VAL A 247 20.99 -28.31 4.23
C VAL A 247 19.67 -28.22 3.46
N ILE A 248 18.66 -27.58 4.05
CA ILE A 248 17.38 -27.32 3.40
C ILE A 248 17.44 -25.89 2.88
N GLU A 249 17.42 -25.71 1.56
CA GLU A 249 17.39 -24.38 0.97
C GLU A 249 15.99 -23.76 1.05
N GLY A 250 15.92 -22.44 1.22
CA GLY A 250 14.67 -21.69 1.40
C GLY A 250 13.62 -21.90 0.30
N LYS A 251 14.01 -22.27 -0.92
CA LYS A 251 13.08 -22.59 -2.02
C LYS A 251 12.31 -23.91 -1.82
N ASN A 252 12.84 -24.84 -1.02
CA ASN A 252 12.27 -26.18 -0.81
C ASN A 252 11.35 -26.28 0.43
N ILE A 253 11.10 -25.16 1.12
CA ILE A 253 10.28 -25.16 2.35
C ILE A 253 8.79 -25.28 2.04
N ILE A 254 8.35 -24.90 0.84
CA ILE A 254 6.94 -25.03 0.41
C ILE A 254 6.54 -26.50 0.22
N ASP A 255 7.50 -27.39 -0.06
CA ASP A 255 7.24 -28.81 -0.33
C ASP A 255 7.35 -29.73 0.90
N CYS A 256 7.85 -29.24 2.04
CA CYS A 256 7.96 -30.03 3.28
C CYS A 256 6.76 -29.90 4.22
N VAL A 257 5.68 -29.22 3.80
CA VAL A 257 4.44 -29.02 4.58
C VAL A 257 3.21 -29.64 3.88
N ARG A 258 3.42 -30.59 2.95
CA ARG A 258 2.36 -31.46 2.42
C ARG A 258 2.59 -32.90 2.81
#